data_AF-A0A3A0DXN7-F1
#
_entry.id   AF-A0A3A0DXN7-F1
#
_cell.length_a   1.000
_cell.length_b   1.000
_cell.length_c   1.000
_cell.angle_alpha   90.00
_cell.angle_beta   90.00
_cell.angle_gamma   90.00
#
_symmetry.space_group_name_H-M   'P 1'
#
loop_
_entity.id
_entity.type
_entity.pdbx_description
1 polymer ?
#
loop_
_entity_poly.entity_id
_entity_poly.type
_entity_poly.pdbx_seq_one_letter_code
_entity_poly.pdbx_strand_id
1 'polypeptide(L)' 'MHRRDHQALVTHDLLGLTTGYIPRFAKAYADLKTTITEAVARYCADVASGTFPGAEQTME' A
#
# COMPACT_ATOMS: atom_id res chain seq x y z
N MET A 1 -10.74 -22.62 24.83
CA MET A 1 -9.45 -23.18 24.37
C MET A 1 -9.15 -22.60 22.99
N HIS A 2 -8.22 -21.66 22.85
CA HIS A 2 -7.69 -21.32 21.53
C HIS A 2 -6.16 -21.36 21.64
N ARG A 3 -5.61 -22.57 21.51
CA ARG A 3 -4.17 -22.75 21.31
C ARG A 3 -3.83 -22.07 19.98
N ARG A 4 -2.97 -21.06 20.01
CA ARG A 4 -2.43 -20.41 18.81
C ARG A 4 -0.96 -20.76 18.70
N ASP A 5 -0.68 -21.98 18.28
CA ASP A 5 0.70 -22.40 18.06
C ASP A 5 1.24 -21.77 16.78
N HIS A 6 0.40 -21.60 15.74
CA HIS A 6 0.76 -20.92 14.49
C HIS A 6 -0.44 -20.19 13.86
N GLN A 7 -0.19 -19.04 13.23
CA GLN A 7 -1.17 -18.32 12.40
C GLN A 7 -0.52 -17.93 11.08
N ALA A 8 -1.29 -18.01 9.99
CA ALA A 8 -0.90 -17.55 8.67
C ALA A 8 -2.00 -16.65 8.10
N LEU A 9 -1.59 -15.54 7.48
CA LEU A 9 -2.45 -14.63 6.76
C LEU A 9 -1.73 -14.20 5.48
N VAL A 10 -2.47 -14.01 4.39
CA VAL A 10 -1.90 -13.52 3.13
C VAL A 10 -1.49 -12.07 3.32
N THR A 11 -0.27 -11.72 2.93
CA THR A 11 0.27 -10.36 3.08
C THR A 11 -0.61 -9.30 2.40
N HIS A 12 -1.20 -9.60 1.25
CA HIS A 12 -2.12 -8.69 0.55
C HIS A 12 -3.40 -8.40 1.36
N ASP A 13 -3.97 -9.40 2.04
CA ASP A 13 -5.14 -9.21 2.89
C ASP A 13 -4.77 -8.45 4.17
N LEU A 14 -3.62 -8.80 4.77
CA LEU A 14 -3.07 -8.10 5.94
C LEU A 14 -2.84 -6.60 5.64
N LEU A 15 -2.36 -6.27 4.45
CA LEU A 15 -2.00 -4.90 4.07
C LEU A 15 -3.10 -4.14 3.33
N GLY A 16 -4.28 -4.72 3.15
CA GLY A 16 -5.41 -4.05 2.49
C GLY A 16 -5.21 -3.83 0.98
N LEU A 17 -4.44 -4.71 0.32
CA LEU A 17 -4.18 -4.65 -1.13
C LEU A 17 -5.14 -5.50 -1.95
N THR A 18 -5.77 -6.51 -1.33
CA THR A 18 -6.69 -7.40 -2.03
C THR A 18 -7.94 -6.65 -2.48
N THR A 19 -8.27 -6.77 -3.78
CA THR A 19 -9.52 -6.25 -4.34
C THR A 19 -10.46 -7.42 -4.65
N GLY A 20 -11.74 -7.28 -4.29
CA GLY A 20 -12.73 -8.35 -4.46
C GLY A 20 -12.93 -9.16 -3.18
N TYR A 21 -12.79 -10.48 -3.27
CA TYR A 21 -13.07 -11.36 -2.13
C TYR A 21 -11.97 -11.29 -1.07
N ILE A 22 -12.35 -10.87 0.14
CA ILE A 22 -11.51 -10.91 1.34
C ILE A 22 -12.05 -12.02 2.25
N PRO A 23 -11.24 -13.02 2.64
CA PRO A 23 -11.69 -14.06 3.55
C PRO A 23 -12.22 -13.47 4.87
N ARG A 24 -13.34 -13.99 5.39
CA ARG A 24 -13.98 -13.44 6.61
C ARG A 24 -13.08 -13.42 7.86
N PHE A 25 -12.06 -14.27 7.91
CA PHE A 25 -11.10 -14.34 9.02
C PHE A 25 -9.92 -13.39 8.83
N ALA A 26 -9.76 -12.80 7.65
CA ALA A 26 -8.69 -11.86 7.37
C ALA A 26 -8.98 -10.53 8.07
N LYS A 27 -7.95 -9.98 8.71
CA LYS A 27 -7.97 -8.65 9.30
C LYS A 27 -6.93 -7.80 8.58
N ALA A 28 -7.38 -6.69 7.99
CA ALA A 28 -6.49 -5.67 7.47
C ALA A 28 -5.86 -4.89 8.64
N TYR A 29 -4.54 -4.69 8.57
CA TYR A 29 -3.73 -3.90 9.48
C TYR A 29 -3.24 -2.60 8.84
N ALA A 30 -3.40 -2.46 7.52
CA ALA A 30 -3.13 -1.24 6.78
C ALA A 30 -4.14 -1.07 5.63
N ASP A 31 -4.28 0.17 5.14
CA ASP A 31 -4.99 0.50 3.90
C ASP A 31 -3.98 0.96 2.85
N LEU A 32 -3.13 0.02 2.39
CA LEU A 32 -2.11 0.37 1.40
C LEU A 32 -2.71 0.71 0.04
N LYS A 33 -3.93 0.25 -0.26
CA LYS A 33 -4.61 0.65 -1.49
C LYS A 33 -4.76 2.17 -1.54
N THR A 34 -5.30 2.78 -0.50
CA THR A 34 -5.45 4.24 -0.44
C THR A 34 -4.09 4.93 -0.43
N THR A 35 -3.15 4.48 0.41
CA THR A 35 -1.81 5.07 0.50
C THR A 35 -1.07 5.05 -0.83
N ILE A 36 -1.08 3.94 -1.56
CA ILE A 36 -0.45 3.81 -2.87
C ILE A 36 -1.15 4.70 -3.90
N THR A 37 -2.49 4.72 -3.90
CA THR A 37 -3.26 5.56 -4.82
C THR A 37 -2.91 7.04 -4.65
N GLU A 38 -2.86 7.52 -3.41
CA GLU A 38 -2.47 8.89 -3.09
C GLU A 38 -1.01 9.19 -3.46
N ALA A 39 -0.10 8.25 -3.19
CA ALA A 39 1.31 8.42 -3.52
C ALA A 39 1.52 8.56 -5.04
N VAL A 40 0.85 7.71 -5.85
CA VAL A 40 0.91 7.80 -7.30
C VAL A 40 0.27 9.09 -7.80
N ALA A 41 -0.88 9.50 -7.24
CA ALA A 41 -1.52 10.75 -7.62
C ALA A 41 -0.64 11.98 -7.34
N ARG A 42 0.02 12.03 -6.17
CA ARG A 42 0.99 13.08 -5.85
C ARG A 42 2.17 13.08 -6.81
N TYR A 43 2.75 11.91 -7.07
CA TYR A 43 3.84 11.79 -8.03
C TYR A 43 3.45 12.31 -9.42
N CYS A 44 2.26 11.93 -9.92
CA CYS A 44 1.74 12.44 -11.19
C CYS A 44 1.57 13.96 -11.17
N ALA A 45 1.10 14.54 -10.05
CA ALA A 45 0.97 15.99 -9.91
C ALA A 45 2.35 16.67 -9.94
N ASP A 46 3.33 16.13 -9.21
CA ASP A 46 4.69 16.67 -9.16
C ASP A 46 5.38 16.64 -10.53
N VAL A 47 5.16 15.57 -11.32
CA VAL A 47 5.66 15.47 -12.70
C VAL A 47 4.95 16.50 -13.60
N ALA A 48 3.63 16.62 -13.49
CA ALA A 48 2.84 17.55 -14.32
C ALA A 48 3.16 19.01 -14.01
N SER A 49 3.49 19.35 -12.76
CA SER A 49 3.91 20.69 -12.35
C SER A 49 5.39 20.97 -12.62
N GLY A 50 6.17 19.96 -13.02
CA GLY A 50 7.63 20.06 -13.16
C GLY A 50 8.36 20.20 -11.82
N THR A 51 7.71 19.91 -10.69
CA THR A 51 8.32 19.89 -9.36
C THR A 51 9.19 18.64 -9.17
N PHE A 52 8.82 17.54 -9.84
CA PHE A 52 9.65 16.35 -9.97
C PHE A 52 10.17 16.20 -11.41
N PRO A 53 11.47 15.85 -11.60
CA PRO A 53 12.48 15.67 -10.56
C PRO A 53 12.93 17.01 -9.97
N GLY A 54 13.15 17.05 -8.66
CA GLY A 54 13.84 18.14 -8.00
C GLY A 54 15.36 18.04 -8.12
N ALA A 55 16.08 19.02 -7.57
CA ALA A 55 17.55 19.07 -7.61
C ALA A 55 18.19 17.81 -6.98
N GLU A 56 17.65 17.28 -5.88
CA GLU A 56 18.17 16.07 -5.22
C GLU A 56 17.90 14.77 -5.99
N GLN A 57 17.05 14.82 -7.02
CA GLN A 57 16.60 13.66 -7.80
C GLN A 57 17.16 13.65 -9.22
N THR A 58 18.11 14.55 -9.50
CA THR A 58 18.84 14.63 -10.76
C THR A 58 20.31 14.32 -10.48
N MET A 59 20.95 13.55 -11.35
CA MET A 59 22.40 13.34 -11.31
C MET A 59 23.05 14.30 -12.31
N GLU A 60 24.11 14.99 -11.89
CA GLU A 60 24.95 15.79 -12.80
C GLU A 60 25.77 14.92 -13.75
#